data_AF-A0A956RQI4-F1
#
_entry.id   AF-A0A956RQI4-F1
#
_cell.length_a   1.000
_cell.length_b   1.000
_cell.length_c   1.000
_cell.angle_alpha   90.00
_cell.angle_beta   90.00
_cell.angle_gamma   90.00
#
_symmetry.space_group_name_H-M   'P 1'
#
loop_
_entity.id
_entity.type
_entity.pdbx_description
1 polymer ?
#
loop_
_entity_poly.entity_id
_entity_poly.type
_entity_poly.pdbx_seq_one_letter_code
_entity_poly.pdbx_strand_id
1 'polypeptide(L)'
;MTRYGSTATTRTALRALIRSIRTPVSLQRTVALLGQVAVFLTVPVWGMDARSQEIEWELLRPTNSGIPGEIVENVVWAPDGKLWVAAEQPQWQEGGVGILDLQTEIWTGFSNWQSPLPSHFVGDIKFDAQGVAWIGSS
;
A
#
# COMPACT_ATOMS: atom_id res chain seq x y z
N MET A 1 -17.82 -24.48 -13.04
CA MET A 1 -16.96 -25.36 -12.23
C MET A 1 -15.64 -24.63 -11.99
N THR A 2 -15.58 -23.80 -10.94
CA THR A 2 -14.48 -22.83 -10.75
C THR A 2 -13.36 -23.47 -9.94
N ARG A 3 -12.12 -23.48 -10.46
CA ARG A 3 -10.97 -24.03 -9.73
C ARG A 3 -10.42 -23.02 -8.73
N TYR A 4 -10.24 -23.47 -7.49
CA TYR A 4 -9.32 -22.86 -6.53
C TYR A 4 -7.87 -23.04 -7.02
N GLY A 5 -7.01 -22.03 -6.80
CA GLY A 5 -5.62 -22.05 -7.26
C GLY A 5 -4.67 -21.24 -6.37
N SER A 6 -3.90 -21.94 -5.52
CA SER A 6 -2.64 -21.51 -4.88
C SER A 6 -2.56 -20.08 -4.32
N THR A 7 -2.98 -19.90 -3.07
CA THR A 7 -2.79 -18.68 -2.24
C THR A 7 -1.34 -18.33 -1.87
N ALA A 8 -0.34 -19.04 -2.42
CA ALA A 8 1.09 -18.81 -2.14
C ALA A 8 1.76 -17.83 -3.13
N THR A 9 1.29 -17.78 -4.38
CA THR A 9 1.96 -17.07 -5.47
C THR A 9 1.79 -15.55 -5.36
N THR A 10 0.56 -15.09 -5.12
CA THR A 10 0.18 -13.66 -5.08
C THR A 10 0.98 -12.87 -4.04
N ARG A 11 1.16 -13.45 -2.83
CA ARG A 11 1.99 -12.87 -1.75
C ARG A 11 3.48 -12.73 -2.11
N THR A 12 3.95 -13.37 -3.17
CA THR A 12 5.31 -13.21 -3.69
C THR A 12 5.39 -12.10 -4.74
N ALA A 13 4.32 -11.86 -5.51
CA ALA A 13 4.24 -10.77 -6.48
C ALA A 13 4.24 -9.39 -5.80
N LEU A 14 3.40 -9.21 -4.76
CA LEU A 14 3.30 -7.95 -3.99
C LEU A 14 4.67 -7.50 -3.42
N ARG A 15 5.47 -8.47 -2.94
CA ARG A 15 6.82 -8.24 -2.41
C ARG A 15 7.86 -7.83 -3.45
N ALA A 16 7.66 -8.20 -4.71
CA ALA A 16 8.50 -7.74 -5.82
C ALA A 16 8.14 -6.29 -6.23
N LEU A 17 6.84 -5.97 -6.23
CA LEU A 17 6.30 -4.65 -6.56
C LEU A 17 6.94 -3.55 -5.69
N ILE A 18 6.83 -3.68 -4.36
CA ILE A 18 7.29 -2.67 -3.39
C ILE A 18 8.81 -2.43 -3.47
N ARG A 19 9.61 -3.47 -3.75
CA ARG A 19 11.08 -3.31 -3.91
C ARG A 19 11.46 -2.57 -5.19
N SER A 20 10.70 -2.70 -6.27
CA SER A 20 11.02 -2.07 -7.55
C SER A 20 10.93 -0.53 -7.53
N ILE A 21 10.09 0.01 -6.64
CA ILE A 21 9.81 1.45 -6.52
C ILE A 21 10.98 2.22 -5.85
N ARG A 22 11.83 1.54 -5.06
CA ARG A 22 12.90 2.17 -4.27
C ARG A 22 14.32 2.04 -4.86
N THR A 23 14.51 1.47 -6.05
CA THR A 23 15.83 1.42 -6.71
C THR A 23 16.02 2.61 -7.66
N PRO A 24 16.91 3.59 -7.38
CA PRO A 24 17.23 4.64 -8.33
C PRO A 24 17.96 4.05 -9.55
N VAL A 25 17.50 4.38 -10.76
CA VAL A 25 18.07 3.89 -12.02
C VAL A 25 19.34 4.67 -12.38
N SER A 26 20.40 4.46 -11.59
CA SER A 26 21.63 5.27 -11.68
C SER A 26 22.89 4.49 -11.27
N LEU A 27 23.21 3.38 -11.95
CA LEU A 27 24.54 2.73 -11.82
C LEU A 27 24.93 1.81 -13.00
N GLN A 28 25.03 2.36 -14.22
CA GLN A 28 25.70 1.69 -15.36
C GLN A 28 26.57 2.66 -16.18
N ARG A 29 27.73 3.07 -15.63
CA ARG A 29 28.79 3.81 -16.35
C ARG A 29 30.21 3.55 -15.79
N THR A 30 30.86 2.47 -16.23
CA THR A 30 32.33 2.19 -16.15
C THR A 30 32.63 1.12 -17.25
N VAL A 31 33.42 1.24 -18.33
CA VAL A 31 34.77 1.82 -18.62
C VAL A 31 35.89 0.83 -18.19
N ALA A 32 36.81 0.29 -19.01
CA ALA A 32 37.26 0.47 -20.42
C ALA A 32 38.02 -0.82 -20.90
N LEU A 33 38.65 -1.05 -22.08
CA LEU A 33 38.78 -0.42 -23.42
C LEU A 33 39.40 -1.45 -24.43
N LEU A 34 39.60 -1.07 -25.71
CA LEU A 34 40.50 -1.64 -26.74
C LEU A 34 40.37 -3.13 -27.17
N GLY A 35 39.84 -3.36 -28.38
CA GLY A 35 39.89 -4.62 -29.13
C GLY A 35 39.12 -4.49 -30.45
N GLN A 36 39.57 -5.13 -31.53
CA GLN A 36 38.97 -4.95 -32.86
C GLN A 36 37.70 -5.81 -33.08
N VAL A 37 36.82 -5.31 -33.97
CA VAL A 37 35.57 -5.95 -34.46
C VAL A 37 34.44 -6.06 -33.43
N ALA A 38 33.61 -5.02 -33.35
CA ALA A 38 32.27 -5.11 -32.75
C ALA A 38 31.27 -5.67 -33.78
N VAL A 39 30.82 -6.91 -33.59
CA VAL A 39 29.75 -7.50 -34.41
C VAL A 39 28.39 -7.05 -33.88
N PHE A 40 27.78 -6.07 -34.53
CA PHE A 40 26.42 -5.62 -34.22
C PHE A 40 25.37 -6.59 -34.78
N LEU A 41 25.13 -7.70 -34.06
CA LEU A 41 23.89 -8.45 -34.23
C LEU A 41 22.72 -7.63 -33.68
N THR A 42 22.03 -6.93 -34.58
CA THR A 42 20.71 -6.34 -34.28
C THR A 42 19.69 -7.46 -34.14
N VAL A 43 19.66 -8.12 -32.98
CA VAL A 43 18.52 -8.92 -32.56
C VAL A 43 17.32 -7.97 -32.48
N PRO A 44 16.27 -8.15 -33.29
CA PRO A 44 15.09 -7.32 -33.17
C PRO A 44 14.40 -7.69 -31.84
N VAL A 45 14.46 -6.78 -30.86
CA VAL A 45 13.89 -6.99 -29.53
C VAL A 45 12.37 -6.77 -29.56
N TRP A 46 11.68 -7.62 -30.35
CA TRP A 46 10.26 -7.89 -30.16
C TRP A 46 10.09 -8.40 -28.72
N GLY A 47 9.23 -7.76 -27.93
CA GLY A 47 9.14 -8.06 -26.50
C GLY A 47 10.13 -7.29 -25.62
N MET A 48 10.60 -6.12 -26.06
CA MET A 48 10.74 -5.00 -25.12
C MET A 48 9.34 -4.47 -24.76
N ASP A 49 8.52 -5.36 -24.18
CA ASP A 49 7.26 -4.96 -23.56
C ASP A 49 7.60 -4.00 -22.43
N ALA A 50 7.14 -2.76 -22.60
CA ALA A 50 7.09 -1.80 -21.51
C ALA A 50 6.14 -2.38 -20.47
N ARG A 51 6.71 -3.09 -19.47
CA ARG A 51 5.99 -3.96 -18.53
C ARG A 51 4.73 -3.28 -18.00
N SER A 52 3.59 -3.61 -18.60
CA SER A 52 2.27 -3.31 -18.05
C SER A 52 2.17 -4.09 -16.75
N GLN A 53 2.43 -3.42 -15.63
CA GLN A 53 2.19 -4.01 -14.32
C GLN A 53 0.69 -4.25 -14.23
N GLU A 54 0.29 -5.51 -14.22
CA GLU A 54 -1.12 -5.89 -14.10
C GLU A 54 -1.63 -5.32 -12.78
N ILE A 55 -2.69 -4.50 -12.86
CA ILE A 55 -3.25 -3.82 -11.70
C ILE A 55 -4.10 -4.85 -10.93
N GLU A 56 -3.45 -5.58 -10.03
CA GLU A 56 -4.12 -6.43 -9.05
C GLU A 56 -4.93 -5.54 -8.08
N TRP A 57 -6.21 -5.89 -7.85
CA TRP A 57 -7.09 -5.23 -6.89
C TRP A 57 -7.36 -6.17 -5.71
N GLU A 58 -7.05 -5.73 -4.49
CA GLU A 58 -7.39 -6.43 -3.26
C GLU A 58 -8.64 -5.81 -2.61
N LEU A 59 -9.58 -6.66 -2.17
CA LEU A 59 -10.78 -6.23 -1.45
C LEU A 59 -10.54 -6.28 0.06
N LEU A 60 -10.22 -5.13 0.64
CA LEU A 60 -10.10 -4.96 2.08
C LEU A 60 -11.49 -4.77 2.73
N ARG A 61 -11.66 -5.36 3.91
CA ARG A 61 -12.86 -5.37 4.77
C ARG A 61 -12.43 -5.43 6.24
N PRO A 62 -13.24 -5.01 7.21
CA PRO A 62 -13.00 -5.27 8.63
C PRO A 62 -12.71 -6.73 8.99
N THR A 63 -13.23 -7.68 8.21
CA THR A 63 -13.03 -9.12 8.41
C THR A 63 -11.72 -9.70 7.86
N ASN A 64 -10.93 -8.93 7.11
CA ASN A 64 -9.61 -9.35 6.58
C ASN A 64 -8.49 -8.30 6.72
N SER A 65 -8.74 -7.20 7.43
CA SER A 65 -7.82 -6.09 7.65
C SER A 65 -8.01 -5.52 9.06
N GLY A 66 -7.33 -4.42 9.40
CA GLY A 66 -7.61 -3.64 10.61
C GLY A 66 -8.41 -2.36 10.35
N ILE A 67 -9.20 -2.31 9.27
CA ILE A 67 -10.16 -1.23 9.04
C ILE A 67 -11.32 -1.40 10.06
N PRO A 68 -11.64 -0.38 10.89
CA PRO A 68 -12.58 -0.55 12.01
C PRO A 68 -14.07 -0.61 11.61
N GLY A 69 -14.43 -0.33 10.35
CA GLY A 69 -15.82 -0.29 9.91
C GLY A 69 -16.03 -0.60 8.42
N GLU A 70 -17.27 -0.94 8.07
CA GLU A 70 -17.67 -1.22 6.68
C GLU A 70 -17.98 0.07 5.90
N ILE A 71 -18.24 1.19 6.60
CA ILE A 71 -18.37 2.53 6.02
C ILE A 71 -17.05 3.27 6.26
N VAL A 72 -16.43 3.80 5.20
CA VAL A 72 -15.15 4.52 5.26
C VAL A 72 -15.39 6.02 5.10
N GLU A 73 -15.11 6.79 6.15
CA GLU A 73 -15.33 8.23 6.22
C GLU A 73 -14.12 9.04 5.75
N ASN A 74 -12.90 8.55 6.02
CA ASN A 74 -11.67 9.27 5.67
C ASN A 74 -10.54 8.31 5.30
N VAL A 75 -9.71 8.68 4.33
CA VAL A 75 -8.49 7.95 3.95
C VAL A 75 -7.38 8.96 3.69
N VAL A 76 -6.27 8.87 4.43
CA VAL A 76 -5.18 9.85 4.36
C VAL A 76 -3.81 9.19 4.51
N TRP A 77 -2.83 9.69 3.76
CA TRP A 77 -1.42 9.33 3.91
C TRP A 77 -0.78 10.17 5.02
N ALA A 78 -0.20 9.51 6.02
CA ALA A 78 0.58 10.17 7.06
C ALA A 78 1.99 10.56 6.55
N PRO A 79 2.64 11.59 7.13
CA PRO A 79 3.99 11.99 6.75
C PRO A 79 5.08 10.92 6.91
N ASP A 80 4.82 9.86 7.69
CA ASP A 80 5.71 8.70 7.86
C ASP A 80 5.49 7.60 6.80
N GLY A 81 4.54 7.79 5.87
CA GLY A 81 4.21 6.86 4.80
C GLY A 81 3.20 5.77 5.16
N LYS A 82 2.61 5.79 6.36
CA LYS A 82 1.49 4.89 6.70
C LYS A 82 0.17 5.38 6.11
N LEU A 83 -0.72 4.45 5.79
CA LEU A 83 -2.11 4.76 5.40
C LEU A 83 -3.00 4.77 6.64
N TRP A 84 -3.74 5.85 6.87
CA TRP A 84 -4.74 5.95 7.93
C TRP A 84 -6.13 5.92 7.30
N VAL A 85 -7.02 5.09 7.85
CA VAL A 85 -8.39 4.88 7.38
C VAL A 85 -9.34 5.07 8.56
N ALA A 86 -10.18 6.11 8.50
CA ALA A 86 -11.29 6.28 9.41
C ALA A 86 -12.51 5.52 8.89
N ALA A 87 -13.14 4.72 9.74
CA ALA A 87 -14.28 3.90 9.37
C ALA A 87 -15.19 3.54 10.56
N GLU A 88 -16.47 3.29 10.28
CA GLU A 88 -17.49 3.00 11.30
C GLU A 88 -18.49 1.90 10.90
N GLN A 89 -19.25 1.45 11.90
CA GLN A 89 -20.41 0.56 11.81
C GLN A 89 -21.57 1.19 12.61
N PRO A 90 -22.39 2.06 12.00
CA PRO A 90 -23.48 2.78 12.69
C PRO A 90 -24.50 1.87 13.37
N GLN A 91 -24.63 0.63 12.89
CA GLN A 91 -25.49 -0.41 13.49
C GLN A 91 -25.11 -0.74 14.94
N TRP A 92 -23.84 -0.56 15.30
CA TRP A 92 -23.29 -0.89 16.62
C TRP A 92 -22.74 0.33 17.37
N GLN A 93 -22.67 1.51 16.73
CA GLN A 93 -21.97 2.69 17.25
C GLN A 93 -20.50 2.39 17.56
N GLU A 94 -19.89 1.56 16.72
CA GLU A 94 -18.47 1.19 16.77
C GLU A 94 -17.72 1.79 15.57
N GLY A 95 -16.49 2.21 15.79
CA GLY A 95 -15.67 2.82 14.75
C GLY A 95 -14.37 3.39 15.29
N GLY A 96 -13.63 4.09 14.43
CA GLY A 96 -12.39 4.76 14.77
C GLY A 96 -11.42 4.81 13.61
N VAL A 97 -10.13 4.52 13.87
CA VAL A 97 -9.05 4.65 12.88
C VAL A 97 -8.19 3.38 12.80
N GLY A 98 -8.09 2.82 11.60
CA GLY A 98 -7.11 1.77 11.25
C GLY A 98 -5.88 2.38 10.58
N ILE A 99 -4.68 1.97 11.00
CA ILE A 99 -3.40 2.42 10.45
C ILE A 99 -2.65 1.23 9.84
N LEU A 100 -2.36 1.29 8.54
CA LEU A 100 -1.56 0.28 7.82
C LEU A 100 -0.12 0.76 7.62
N ASP A 101 0.84 -0.03 8.09
CA ASP A 101 2.24 0.07 7.67
C ASP A 101 2.49 -0.79 6.41
N LEU A 102 2.68 -0.11 5.27
CA LEU A 102 3.00 -0.73 3.98
C LEU A 102 4.31 -1.55 3.97
N GLN A 103 5.21 -1.35 4.94
CA GLN A 103 6.50 -2.05 4.98
C GLN A 103 6.42 -3.39 5.69
N THR A 104 5.42 -3.58 6.57
CA THR A 104 5.20 -4.81 7.33
C THR A 104 3.90 -5.54 6.97
N GLU A 105 3.00 -4.91 6.21
CA GLU A 105 1.64 -5.40 5.91
C GLU A 105 0.75 -5.49 7.19
N ILE A 106 1.16 -4.84 8.30
CA ILE A 106 0.49 -4.89 9.59
C ILE A 106 -0.45 -3.69 9.76
N TRP A 107 -1.67 -3.98 10.25
CA TRP A 107 -2.62 -2.97 10.72
C TRP A 107 -2.52 -2.75 12.23
N THR A 108 -2.67 -1.50 12.67
CA THR A 108 -2.91 -1.09 14.07
C THR A 108 -4.25 -0.38 14.14
N GLY A 109 -5.19 -0.88 14.93
CA GLY A 109 -6.52 -0.29 15.10
C GLY A 109 -6.65 0.52 16.38
N PHE A 110 -7.36 1.65 16.30
CA PHE A 110 -7.85 2.43 17.43
C PHE A 110 -9.38 2.51 17.31
N SER A 111 -10.12 2.10 18.35
CA SER A 111 -11.59 2.18 18.36
C SER A 111 -12.11 2.97 19.54
N ASN A 112 -13.36 3.45 19.44
CA ASN A 112 -14.09 4.15 20.50
C ASN A 112 -14.36 3.31 21.78
N TRP A 113 -14.00 2.02 21.79
CA TRP A 113 -14.19 1.13 22.94
C TRP A 113 -12.90 0.45 23.43
N GLN A 114 -11.82 0.41 22.64
CA GLN A 114 -10.49 -0.07 23.05
C GLN A 114 -9.49 1.06 23.30
N SER A 115 -9.76 2.27 22.82
CA SER A 115 -8.83 3.41 22.80
C SER A 115 -9.55 4.67 23.28
N PRO A 116 -8.82 5.73 23.69
CA PRO A 116 -9.41 7.00 24.11
C PRO A 116 -9.94 7.86 22.94
N LEU A 117 -10.53 7.23 21.92
CA LEU A 117 -11.26 7.94 20.86
C LEU A 117 -12.64 8.35 21.40
N PRO A 118 -13.03 9.65 21.32
CA PRO A 118 -14.24 10.14 21.96
C PRO A 118 -15.54 9.78 21.23
N SER A 119 -15.48 9.36 19.97
CA SER A 119 -16.63 8.90 19.17
C SER A 119 -16.21 7.77 18.22
N HIS A 120 -17.19 7.02 17.71
CA HIS A 120 -17.03 6.08 16.61
C HIS A 120 -16.88 6.80 15.27
N PHE A 121 -17.57 7.93 15.10
CA PHE A 121 -17.51 8.74 13.89
C PHE A 121 -16.23 9.59 13.87
N VAL A 122 -15.37 9.36 12.87
CA VAL A 122 -14.16 10.14 12.60
C VAL A 122 -14.23 10.66 11.16
N GLY A 123 -14.86 11.82 10.99
CA GLY A 123 -15.10 12.42 9.67
C GLY A 123 -13.86 13.05 9.03
N ASP A 124 -12.86 13.48 9.82
CA ASP A 124 -11.63 14.01 9.24
C ASP A 124 -10.35 13.71 10.02
N ILE A 125 -9.25 13.54 9.28
CA ILE A 125 -7.89 13.41 9.80
C ILE A 125 -6.97 14.34 9.01
N LYS A 126 -6.16 15.14 9.73
CA LYS A 126 -5.11 16.00 9.17
C LYS A 126 -3.81 15.84 9.94
N PHE A 127 -2.69 16.03 9.27
CA PHE A 127 -1.37 16.09 9.89
C PHE A 127 -0.82 17.51 9.77
N ASP A 128 -0.20 18.00 10.84
CA ASP A 128 0.59 19.24 10.79
C ASP A 128 2.02 18.99 10.29
N ALA A 129 2.81 20.07 10.21
CA ALA A 129 4.20 20.03 9.76
C ALA A 129 5.15 19.27 10.71
N GLN A 130 4.68 18.91 11.90
CA GLN A 130 5.39 18.11 12.91
C GLN A 130 4.97 16.63 12.86
N GLY A 131 3.95 16.28 12.08
CA GLY A 131 3.41 14.94 11.95
C GLY A 131 2.40 14.56 13.04
N VAL A 132 1.88 15.53 13.81
CA VAL A 132 0.82 15.26 14.80
C VAL A 132 -0.51 15.12 14.08
N ALA A 133 -1.26 14.07 14.43
CA ALA A 133 -2.60 13.83 13.90
C ALA A 133 -3.65 14.68 14.63
N TRP A 134 -4.36 15.51 13.87
CA TRP A 134 -5.53 16.26 14.28
C TRP A 134 -6.77 15.52 13.76
N ILE A 135 -7.66 15.13 14.67
CA ILE A 135 -8.79 14.22 14.40
C ILE A 135 -10.11 14.96 14.65
N GLY A 136 -10.96 15.04 13.63
CA GLY A 136 -12.33 15.56 13.71
C GLY A 136 -13.33 14.42 13.95
N SER A 137 -14.09 14.52 15.04
CA SER A 137 -15.12 13.55 15.44
C SER A 137 -16.36 14.28 15.96
N SER A 138 -17.50 13.58 16.00
CA SER A 138 -18.80 14.09 16.46
C SER A 138 -19.54 13.09 17.34
#